data_AF-A0A936U0R0-F1
#
_entry.id   AF-A0A936U0R0-F1
#
_cell.length_a   1.000
_cell.length_b   1.000
_cell.length_c   1.000
_cell.angle_alpha   90.00
_cell.angle_beta   90.00
_cell.angle_gamma   90.00
#
_symmetry.space_group_name_H-M   'P 1'
#
loop_
_entity.id
_entity.type
_entity.pdbx_description
1 polymer ?
#
loop_
_entity_poly.entity_id
_entity_poly.type
_entity_poly.pdbx_seq_one_letter_code
_entity_poly.pdbx_strand_id
1 'polypeptide(L)'
;METKTYSEKLKDPRWQKMRLDIMERDNFTCRLCGDIKTTLNVHHTKYSKTEPWDINKDWLITLCEDCHNEVNNMKSINGIKTYWYDFNKDIFKIVKCDDWDTGIRVMFISFMDIKIIRVYDENGDITTGLNFTGSDQLEEIAELLAYKMKKP
;
A
#
# COMPACT_ATOMS: atom_id res chain seq x y z
N MET A 1 20.93 -7.88 29.56
CA MET A 1 20.95 -6.87 28.48
C MET A 1 19.55 -6.81 27.92
N GLU A 2 18.88 -5.67 27.99
CA GLU A 2 17.56 -5.50 27.38
C GLU A 2 17.67 -5.64 25.85
N THR A 3 16.84 -6.50 25.29
CA THR A 3 16.69 -6.65 23.85
C THR A 3 15.92 -5.46 23.30
N LYS A 4 16.55 -4.68 22.41
CA LYS A 4 15.89 -3.59 21.67
C LYS A 4 14.61 -4.09 20.99
N THR A 5 13.56 -3.29 21.07
CA THR A 5 12.33 -3.47 20.28
C THR A 5 12.65 -3.33 18.79
N TYR A 6 11.79 -3.90 17.93
CA TYR A 6 11.99 -3.82 16.49
C TYR A 6 12.02 -2.36 15.98
N SER A 7 11.13 -1.50 16.50
CA SER A 7 11.10 -0.07 16.16
C SER A 7 12.40 0.65 16.53
N GLU A 8 13.03 0.30 17.65
CA GLU A 8 14.33 0.85 18.03
C GLU A 8 15.46 0.37 17.12
N LYS A 9 15.40 -0.88 16.64
CA LYS A 9 16.35 -1.38 15.65
C LYS A 9 16.27 -0.61 14.33
N LEU A 10 15.09 -0.13 13.94
CA LEU A 10 14.94 0.73 12.76
C LEU A 10 15.56 2.13 12.95
N LYS A 11 15.97 2.53 14.15
CA LYS A 11 16.75 3.76 14.35
C LYS A 11 18.26 3.55 14.18
N ASP A 12 18.71 2.30 14.02
CA ASP A 12 20.13 1.96 13.84
C ASP A 12 20.67 2.53 12.51
N PRO A 13 21.89 3.12 12.50
CA PRO A 13 22.50 3.65 11.28
C PRO A 13 22.59 2.64 10.13
N ARG A 14 22.74 1.35 10.43
CA ARG A 14 22.78 0.29 9.41
C ARG A 14 21.44 0.16 8.68
N TRP A 15 20.33 0.24 9.42
CA TRP A 15 19.00 0.29 8.80
C TRP A 15 18.79 1.60 8.04
N GLN A 16 19.21 2.73 8.59
CA GLN A 16 19.06 4.02 7.90
C GLN A 16 19.80 4.03 6.57
N LYS A 17 21.01 3.45 6.51
CA LYS A 17 21.74 3.23 5.26
C LYS A 17 20.98 2.31 4.30
N MET A 18 20.55 1.14 4.76
CA MET A 18 19.74 0.21 3.95
C MET A 18 18.47 0.89 3.40
N ARG A 19 17.77 1.66 4.23
CA ARG A 19 16.56 2.40 3.86
C ARG A 19 16.84 3.39 2.72
N LEU A 20 17.95 4.13 2.79
CA LEU A 20 18.36 5.04 1.73
C LEU A 20 18.72 4.30 0.44
N ASP A 21 19.50 3.21 0.51
CA ASP A 21 19.85 2.40 -0.65
C ASP A 21 18.60 1.90 -1.40
N ILE A 22 17.55 1.49 -0.67
CA ILE A 22 16.29 1.02 -1.26
C ILE A 22 15.51 2.17 -1.90
N MET A 23 15.45 3.33 -1.25
CA MET A 23 14.81 4.51 -1.83
C MET A 23 15.53 5.00 -3.08
N GLU A 24 16.87 4.98 -3.09
CA GLU A 24 17.68 5.32 -4.27
C GLU A 24 17.43 4.34 -5.43
N ARG A 25 17.43 3.02 -5.16
CA ARG A 25 17.08 1.99 -6.15
C ARG A 25 15.71 2.27 -6.78
N ASP A 26 14.77 2.71 -5.97
CA ASP A 26 13.39 2.97 -6.38
C ASP A 26 13.18 4.40 -6.91
N ASN A 27 14.25 5.18 -7.12
CA ASN A 27 14.24 6.57 -7.57
C ASN A 27 13.37 7.49 -6.71
N PHE A 28 13.37 7.30 -5.39
CA PHE A 28 12.54 8.05 -4.43
C PHE A 28 11.08 8.13 -4.87
N THR A 29 10.56 7.01 -5.39
CA THR A 29 9.20 6.94 -5.95
C THR A 29 8.46 5.75 -5.35
N CYS A 30 7.22 5.98 -4.94
CA CYS A 30 6.33 4.90 -4.50
C CYS A 30 6.19 3.86 -5.62
N ARG A 31 6.53 2.61 -5.31
CA ARG A 31 6.51 1.51 -6.27
C ARG A 31 5.11 0.97 -6.55
N LEU A 32 4.05 1.43 -5.87
CA LEU A 32 2.67 0.99 -6.16
C LEU A 32 1.84 2.03 -6.92
N CYS A 33 1.94 3.31 -6.56
CA CYS A 33 1.15 4.38 -7.17
C CYS A 33 1.97 5.43 -7.94
N GLY A 34 3.30 5.41 -7.85
CA GLY A 34 4.17 6.37 -8.54
C GLY A 34 4.32 7.73 -7.86
N ASP A 35 3.79 7.89 -6.64
CA ASP A 35 3.90 9.12 -5.86
C ASP A 35 5.35 9.44 -5.46
N ILE A 36 5.73 10.72 -5.58
CA ILE A 36 7.05 11.27 -5.26
C ILE A 36 6.99 12.40 -4.21
N LYS A 37 5.79 12.77 -3.76
CA LYS A 37 5.55 13.92 -2.88
C LYS A 37 5.26 13.50 -1.45
N THR A 38 4.43 12.47 -1.27
CA THR A 38 4.08 11.96 0.06
C THR A 38 5.27 11.28 0.73
N THR A 39 5.35 11.37 2.06
CA THR A 39 6.38 10.71 2.87
C THR A 39 6.59 9.26 2.44
N LEU A 40 7.84 8.91 2.12
CA LEU A 40 8.20 7.56 1.69
C LEU A 40 8.63 6.70 2.88
N ASN A 41 8.28 5.41 2.80
CA ASN A 41 8.62 4.37 3.74
C ASN A 41 9.18 3.15 2.99
N VAL A 42 10.04 2.38 3.66
CA VAL A 42 10.50 1.08 3.14
C VAL A 42 9.69 -0.01 3.82
N HIS A 43 8.89 -0.71 3.02
CA HIS A 43 8.01 -1.79 3.45
C HIS A 43 8.71 -3.15 3.30
N HIS A 44 8.46 -4.03 4.27
CA HIS A 44 8.93 -5.42 4.21
C HIS A 44 7.90 -6.28 3.52
N THR A 45 8.19 -6.73 2.30
CA THR A 45 7.32 -7.65 1.54
C THR A 45 7.40 -9.07 2.07
N LYS A 46 8.52 -9.41 2.73
CA LYS A 46 8.71 -10.69 3.42
C LYS A 46 9.46 -10.47 4.73
N TYR A 47 8.93 -11.05 5.81
CA TYR A 47 9.57 -11.01 7.12
C TYR A 47 10.59 -12.15 7.28
N SER A 48 11.72 -11.83 7.89
CA SER A 48 12.78 -12.78 8.26
C SER A 48 13.08 -12.63 9.75
N LYS A 49 13.61 -13.68 10.39
CA LYS A 49 14.09 -13.62 11.80
C LYS A 49 15.47 -12.96 11.93
N THR A 50 16.00 -12.41 10.85
CA THR A 50 17.28 -11.70 10.81
C THR A 50 17.14 -10.27 11.28
N GLU A 51 18.26 -9.59 11.50
CA GLU A 51 18.25 -8.17 11.81
C GLU A 51 17.79 -7.35 10.59
N PRO A 52 17.17 -6.17 10.77
CA PRO A 52 16.60 -5.40 9.66
C PRO A 52 17.59 -5.05 8.54
N TRP A 53 18.88 -4.87 8.88
CA TRP A 53 19.95 -4.56 7.92
C TRP A 53 20.56 -5.80 7.24
N ASP A 54 20.20 -7.01 7.65
CA ASP A 54 20.69 -8.28 7.09
C ASP A 54 19.65 -8.94 6.16
N ILE A 55 18.51 -8.28 5.93
CA ILE A 55 17.43 -8.76 5.06
C ILE A 55 17.80 -8.59 3.58
N ASN A 56 17.33 -9.52 2.73
CA ASN A 56 17.48 -9.39 1.28
C ASN A 56 16.76 -8.12 0.78
N LYS A 57 17.48 -7.26 0.07
CA LYS A 57 16.97 -6.01 -0.53
C LYS A 57 15.76 -6.22 -1.44
N ASP A 58 15.63 -7.37 -2.08
CA ASP A 58 14.48 -7.72 -2.93
C ASP A 58 13.19 -7.91 -2.12
N TRP A 59 13.30 -8.06 -0.79
CA TRP A 59 12.15 -8.14 0.11
C TRP A 59 11.77 -6.79 0.70
N LEU A 60 12.36 -5.72 0.17
CA LEU A 60 12.12 -4.34 0.58
C LEU A 60 11.61 -3.54 -0.61
N ILE A 61 10.61 -2.70 -0.38
CA ILE A 61 9.98 -1.88 -1.42
C ILE A 61 9.69 -0.48 -0.90
N THR A 62 9.97 0.55 -1.70
CA THR A 62 9.64 1.93 -1.36
C THR A 62 8.18 2.23 -1.65
N LEU A 63 7.41 2.64 -0.64
CA LEU A 63 6.01 3.01 -0.73
C LEU A 63 5.79 4.41 -0.14
N CYS A 64 4.86 5.18 -0.69
CA CYS A 64 4.35 6.35 0.04
C CYS A 64 3.53 5.91 1.25
N GLU A 65 3.38 6.80 2.22
CA GLU A 65 2.64 6.55 3.47
C GLU A 65 1.23 6.01 3.25
N ASP A 66 0.48 6.56 2.28
CA ASP A 66 -0.87 6.07 1.94
C ASP A 66 -0.86 4.59 1.52
N CYS A 67 0.00 4.24 0.57
CA CYS A 67 0.14 2.86 0.08
C CYS A 67 0.70 1.94 1.16
N HIS A 68 1.61 2.45 1.99
CA HIS A 68 2.20 1.70 3.09
C HIS A 68 1.12 1.31 4.13
N ASN A 69 0.26 2.26 4.51
CA ASN A 69 -0.85 2.02 5.42
C ASN A 69 -1.86 1.06 4.82
N GLU A 70 -2.18 1.22 3.53
CA GLU A 70 -3.11 0.37 2.84
C GLU A 70 -2.66 -1.09 2.80
N VAL A 71 -1.39 -1.33 2.45
CA VAL A 71 -0.80 -2.67 2.46
C VAL A 71 -0.78 -3.28 3.86
N ASN A 72 -0.52 -2.48 4.90
CA ASN A 72 -0.59 -2.95 6.30
C ASN A 72 -2.01 -3.34 6.74
N ASN A 73 -3.02 -2.63 6.22
CA ASN A 73 -4.43 -2.90 6.48
C ASN A 73 -4.94 -4.11 5.71
N MET A 74 -4.43 -4.35 4.50
CA MET A 74 -4.67 -5.57 3.74
C MET A 74 -3.88 -6.73 4.34
N LYS A 75 -4.39 -7.32 5.43
CA LYS A 75 -3.80 -8.54 6.04
C LYS A 75 -4.27 -9.83 5.36
N SER A 76 -5.49 -9.78 4.84
CA SER A 76 -6.07 -10.80 3.98
C SER A 76 -7.12 -10.20 3.07
N ILE A 77 -7.28 -10.77 1.88
CA ILE A 77 -8.36 -10.46 0.94
C ILE A 77 -9.08 -11.77 0.65
N ASN A 78 -10.37 -11.87 0.95
CA ASN A 78 -11.17 -13.10 0.77
C ASN A 78 -10.51 -14.36 1.36
N GLY A 79 -9.85 -14.23 2.52
CA GLY A 79 -9.14 -15.34 3.19
C GLY A 79 -7.73 -15.62 2.67
N ILE A 80 -7.31 -14.98 1.57
CA ILE A 80 -5.95 -15.07 1.04
C ILE A 80 -5.05 -14.12 1.83
N LYS A 81 -4.01 -14.65 2.49
CA LYS A 81 -3.00 -13.84 3.18
C LYS A 81 -2.11 -13.14 2.16
N THR A 82 -2.13 -11.82 2.18
CA THR A 82 -1.39 -10.91 1.28
C THR A 82 0.10 -10.80 1.61
N TYR A 83 0.51 -11.17 2.84
CA TYR A 83 1.90 -11.14 3.33
C TYR A 83 2.88 -12.07 2.61
N TRP A 84 2.43 -12.84 1.63
CA TRP A 84 3.24 -13.81 0.89
C TRP A 84 3.43 -13.45 -0.59
N TYR A 85 2.90 -12.31 -1.03
CA TYR A 85 2.97 -11.92 -2.42
C TYR A 85 4.17 -11.02 -2.70
N ASP A 86 4.82 -11.32 -3.82
CA ASP A 86 5.67 -10.38 -4.52
C ASP A 86 4.79 -9.18 -4.91
N PHE A 87 5.04 -8.00 -4.32
CA PHE A 87 4.42 -6.73 -4.73
C PHE A 87 5.02 -6.27 -6.07
N ASN A 88 5.16 -7.21 -7.00
CA ASN A 88 5.47 -6.91 -8.37
C ASN A 88 4.35 -6.02 -8.91
N LYS A 89 4.75 -4.89 -9.50
CA LYS A 89 3.86 -3.88 -10.10
C LYS A 89 2.85 -4.47 -11.08
N ASP A 90 3.21 -5.59 -11.70
CA ASP A 90 2.37 -6.29 -12.68
C ASP A 90 1.17 -7.00 -12.02
N ILE A 91 1.27 -7.29 -10.72
CA ILE A 91 0.26 -8.04 -9.97
C ILE A 91 -0.52 -7.11 -9.05
N PHE A 92 0.12 -6.06 -8.51
CA PHE A 92 -0.47 -5.15 -7.54
C PHE A 92 -0.29 -3.69 -7.97
N LYS A 93 -1.40 -2.95 -8.16
CA LYS A 93 -1.40 -1.54 -8.56
C LYS A 93 -2.37 -0.74 -7.70
N ILE A 94 -1.95 0.45 -7.28
CA ILE A 94 -2.79 1.42 -6.57
C ILE A 94 -2.92 2.68 -7.43
N VAL A 95 -4.13 3.20 -7.53
CA VAL A 95 -4.44 4.51 -8.10
C VAL A 95 -5.17 5.33 -7.04
N LYS A 96 -4.65 6.51 -6.73
CA LYS A 96 -5.33 7.52 -5.91
C LYS A 96 -6.12 8.44 -6.84
N CYS A 97 -7.29 8.91 -6.43
CA CYS A 97 -8.01 9.95 -7.18
C CYS A 97 -7.20 11.27 -7.24
N ASP A 98 -7.47 12.11 -8.22
CA ASP A 98 -6.73 13.35 -8.45
C ASP A 98 -6.85 14.34 -7.27
N ASP A 99 -8.00 14.33 -6.59
CA ASP A 99 -8.30 15.18 -5.43
C ASP A 99 -7.88 14.58 -4.08
N TRP A 100 -7.01 13.57 -4.08
CA TRP A 100 -6.55 12.88 -2.86
C TRP A 100 -6.03 13.84 -1.79
N ASP A 101 -5.26 14.84 -2.21
CA ASP A 101 -4.65 15.83 -1.32
C ASP A 101 -5.59 17.00 -0.97
N THR A 102 -6.72 17.16 -1.68
CA THR A 102 -7.65 18.30 -1.55
C THR A 102 -8.96 17.97 -0.83
N GLY A 103 -9.21 16.69 -0.51
CA GLY A 103 -10.25 16.29 0.43
C GLY A 103 -11.05 15.06 0.03
N ILE A 104 -11.08 14.71 -1.27
CA ILE A 104 -11.71 13.46 -1.71
C ILE A 104 -10.63 12.39 -1.70
N ARG A 105 -10.74 11.39 -0.81
CA ARG A 105 -9.77 10.29 -0.70
C ARG A 105 -10.37 8.98 -1.15
N VAL A 106 -10.20 8.68 -2.43
CA VAL A 106 -10.62 7.40 -3.03
C VAL A 106 -9.40 6.68 -3.59
N MET A 107 -9.25 5.42 -3.21
CA MET A 107 -8.18 4.55 -3.68
C MET A 107 -8.76 3.37 -4.45
N PHE A 108 -8.27 3.17 -5.67
CA PHE A 108 -8.54 2.02 -6.51
C PHE A 108 -7.35 1.08 -6.45
N ILE A 109 -7.60 -0.17 -6.10
CA ILE A 109 -6.55 -1.16 -5.87
C ILE A 109 -6.87 -2.35 -6.75
N SER A 110 -5.91 -2.72 -7.58
CA SER A 110 -5.98 -3.89 -8.44
C SER A 110 -4.96 -4.89 -7.97
N PHE A 111 -5.43 -6.08 -7.59
CA PHE A 111 -4.59 -7.20 -7.22
C PHE A 111 -5.07 -8.45 -7.94
N MET A 112 -4.29 -8.95 -8.91
CA MET A 112 -4.73 -10.03 -9.80
C MET A 112 -6.12 -9.72 -10.43
N ASP A 113 -7.08 -10.61 -10.26
CA ASP A 113 -8.48 -10.52 -10.67
C ASP A 113 -9.36 -9.73 -9.68
N ILE A 114 -8.84 -9.40 -8.50
CA ILE A 114 -9.54 -8.62 -7.48
C ILE A 114 -9.38 -7.12 -7.78
N LYS A 115 -10.48 -6.38 -7.63
CA LYS A 115 -10.53 -4.92 -7.68
C LYS A 115 -11.16 -4.41 -6.39
N ILE A 116 -10.58 -3.39 -5.80
CA ILE A 116 -11.03 -2.83 -4.54
C ILE A 116 -11.14 -1.31 -4.70
N ILE A 117 -12.24 -0.75 -4.23
CA ILE A 117 -12.42 0.69 -4.06
C ILE A 117 -12.49 0.96 -2.57
N ARG A 118 -11.64 1.85 -2.05
CA ARG A 118 -11.70 2.34 -0.68
C ARG A 118 -11.91 3.84 -0.66
N VAL A 119 -12.78 4.29 0.23
CA VAL A 119 -13.02 5.69 0.55
C VAL A 119 -12.50 5.94 1.95
N TYR A 120 -11.72 7.01 2.11
CA TYR A 120 -11.12 7.40 3.38
C TYR A 120 -11.67 8.75 3.82
N ASP A 121 -11.68 8.99 5.13
CA ASP A 121 -11.91 10.32 5.68
C ASP A 121 -10.63 11.17 5.70
N GLU A 122 -10.75 12.39 6.24
CA GLU A 122 -9.64 13.33 6.41
C GLU A 122 -8.54 12.85 7.37
N ASN A 123 -8.84 11.90 8.25
CA ASN A 123 -7.88 11.28 9.17
C ASN A 123 -7.12 10.12 8.52
N GLY A 124 -7.57 9.66 7.35
CA GLY A 124 -7.01 8.51 6.65
C GLY A 124 -7.63 7.17 7.08
N ASP A 125 -8.76 7.22 7.80
CA ASP A 125 -9.52 6.05 8.19
C ASP A 125 -10.49 5.63 7.08
N ILE A 126 -10.63 4.32 6.87
CA ILE A 126 -11.52 3.78 5.84
C ILE A 126 -12.97 3.96 6.29
N THR A 127 -13.74 4.75 5.54
CA THR A 127 -15.18 4.95 5.80
C THR A 127 -16.05 3.98 5.04
N THR A 128 -15.63 3.55 3.85
CA THR A 128 -16.35 2.59 3.01
C THR A 128 -15.38 1.86 2.09
N GLY A 129 -15.63 0.57 1.83
CA GLY A 129 -14.88 -0.21 0.88
C GLY A 129 -15.78 -1.17 0.09
N LEU A 130 -15.44 -1.39 -1.18
CA LEU A 130 -16.11 -2.34 -2.06
C LEU A 130 -15.05 -3.23 -2.71
N ASN A 131 -15.28 -4.54 -2.70
CA ASN A 131 -14.40 -5.53 -3.31
C ASN A 131 -15.13 -6.24 -4.44
N PHE A 132 -14.44 -6.44 -5.55
CA PHE A 132 -14.96 -7.02 -6.77
C PHE A 132 -14.01 -8.10 -7.30
N THR A 133 -14.55 -9.10 -7.97
CA THR A 133 -13.78 -10.19 -8.60
C THR A 133 -14.26 -10.39 -10.03
N GLY A 134 -13.33 -10.36 -10.99
CA GLY A 134 -13.65 -10.47 -12.42
C GLY A 134 -14.04 -9.16 -13.09
N SER A 135 -14.16 -9.17 -14.43
CA SER A 135 -14.55 -8.02 -15.25
C SER A 135 -16.03 -7.67 -15.16
N ASP A 136 -16.85 -8.63 -14.76
CA ASP A 136 -18.30 -8.61 -14.96
C ASP A 136 -19.03 -7.74 -13.92
N GLN A 137 -18.30 -7.24 -12.93
CA GLN A 137 -18.82 -6.37 -11.86
C GLN A 137 -18.57 -4.87 -12.12
N LEU A 138 -17.93 -4.49 -13.24
CA LEU A 138 -17.72 -3.09 -13.58
C LEU A 138 -19.04 -2.36 -13.90
N GLU A 139 -20.01 -3.05 -14.48
CA GLU A 139 -21.36 -2.51 -14.72
C GLU A 139 -22.10 -2.27 -13.40
N GLU A 140 -22.05 -3.23 -12.45
CA GLU A 140 -22.61 -3.05 -11.09
C GLU A 140 -21.96 -1.86 -10.35
N ILE A 141 -20.65 -1.65 -10.50
CA ILE A 141 -19.94 -0.49 -9.94
C ILE A 141 -20.45 0.80 -10.56
N ALA A 142 -20.52 0.85 -11.89
CA ALA A 142 -20.98 2.04 -12.61
C ALA A 142 -22.42 2.40 -12.19
N GLU A 143 -23.29 1.40 -12.03
CA GLU A 143 -24.66 1.57 -11.56
C GLU A 143 -24.73 2.06 -10.11
N LEU A 144 -23.93 1.48 -9.20
CA LEU A 144 -23.86 1.89 -7.79
C LEU A 144 -23.33 3.31 -7.63
N LEU A 145 -22.27 3.66 -8.36
CA LEU A 145 -21.70 5.01 -8.37
C LEU A 145 -22.72 6.01 -8.95
N ALA A 146 -23.35 5.68 -10.08
CA ALA A 146 -24.38 6.52 -10.67
C ALA A 146 -25.58 6.72 -9.73
N TYR A 147 -26.02 5.68 -9.00
CA TYR A 147 -27.10 5.79 -8.02
C TYR A 147 -26.73 6.68 -6.82
N LYS A 148 -25.52 6.50 -6.28
CA LYS A 148 -25.03 7.27 -5.11
C LYS A 148 -24.74 8.73 -5.46
N MET A 149 -24.21 9.00 -6.65
CA MET A 149 -23.92 10.36 -7.15
C MET A 149 -25.17 11.11 -7.63
N LYS A 150 -26.30 10.42 -7.84
CA LYS A 150 -27.60 11.03 -8.23
C LYS A 150 -28.50 11.39 -7.05
N LYS A 151 -28.09 11.16 -5.80
CA LYS A 151 -28.88 11.63 -4.65
C LYS A 151 -28.55 13.11 -4.38
N PRO A 152 -29.56 13.99 -4.34
CA PRO A 152 -29.39 15.42 -4.07
C PRO A 152 -28.85 15.69 -2.66
#